data_AF-A0ABD6W4Z7-F1
#
_entry.id   AF-A0ABD6W4Z7-F1
#
_cell.length_a   1.000
_cell.length_b   1.000
_cell.length_c   1.000
_cell.angle_alpha   90.00
_cell.angle_beta   90.00
_cell.angle_gamma   90.00
#
_symmetry.space_group_name_H-M   'P 1'
#
loop_
_entity.id
_entity.type
_entity.pdbx_description
1 polymer ?
#
loop_
_entity_poly.entity_id
_entity_poly.type
_entity_poly.pdbx_seq_one_letter_code
_entity_poly.pdbx_strand_id
1 'polypeptide(L)'
;MHATTTTTTTTTVRHLAARAYRDGKVWTIEIPELTSPSPSGAEVIAVGASINLAGIDEAARDLAAVWLDVDESAVQVAVTIEMPAEALQLWSEADETDKSARDLAAEGARLRARAVTALTAFGISKSDAAVLLHVSPQRVSQLVKVSA
;
A
#
# COMPACT_ATOMS: atom_id res chain seq x y z
N MET A 1 25.06 51.39 28.48
CA MET A 1 25.70 50.12 28.05
C MET A 1 24.90 48.99 28.68
N HIS A 2 23.85 48.51 28.01
CA HIS A 2 23.10 47.33 28.46
C HIS A 2 23.36 46.21 27.44
N ALA A 3 23.99 45.15 27.91
CA ALA A 3 24.26 43.97 27.13
C ALA A 3 22.94 43.20 26.92
N THR A 4 22.54 43.06 25.67
CA THR A 4 21.46 42.18 25.25
C THR A 4 22.00 40.75 25.25
N THR A 5 21.53 39.91 26.17
CA THR A 5 21.83 38.48 26.13
C THR A 5 20.92 37.84 25.08
N THR A 6 21.47 37.56 23.89
CA THR A 6 20.78 36.77 22.88
C THR A 6 20.93 35.29 23.25
N THR A 7 19.88 34.68 23.78
CA THR A 7 19.81 33.23 23.95
C THR A 7 19.55 32.60 22.59
N THR A 8 20.53 31.91 22.02
CA THR A 8 20.36 31.09 20.82
C THR A 8 19.63 29.80 21.20
N THR A 9 18.33 29.73 20.96
CA THR A 9 17.56 28.49 21.11
C THR A 9 17.86 27.58 19.92
N THR A 10 18.56 26.46 20.15
CA THR A 10 18.65 25.37 19.19
C THR A 10 17.27 24.71 19.10
N THR A 11 16.52 25.00 18.03
CA THR A 11 15.22 24.36 17.76
C THR A 11 15.45 22.92 17.33
N THR A 12 15.37 21.98 18.26
CA THR A 12 15.33 20.54 17.95
C THR A 12 13.94 20.19 17.44
N VAL A 13 13.85 19.71 16.20
CA VAL A 13 12.58 19.25 15.60
C VAL A 13 12.08 18.02 16.35
N ARG A 14 10.82 18.03 16.78
CA ARG A 14 10.16 16.90 17.44
C ARG A 14 9.50 16.00 16.41
N HIS A 15 9.83 14.71 16.44
CA HIS A 15 9.17 13.70 15.60
C HIS A 15 8.04 13.04 16.37
N LEU A 16 6.86 12.92 15.75
CA LEU A 16 5.67 12.34 16.35
C LEU A 16 5.05 11.32 15.39
N ALA A 17 4.44 10.28 15.93
CA ALA A 17 3.60 9.37 15.15
C ALA A 17 2.12 9.73 15.29
N ALA A 18 1.40 9.67 14.17
CA ALA A 18 -0.06 9.81 14.16
C ALA A 18 -0.71 8.63 13.45
N ARG A 19 -1.95 8.34 13.81
CA ARG A 19 -2.82 7.42 13.07
C ARG A 19 -4.03 8.18 12.55
N ALA A 20 -4.43 7.91 11.31
CA ALA A 20 -5.62 8.48 10.73
C ALA A 20 -6.56 7.38 10.25
N TYR A 21 -7.82 7.41 10.68
CA TYR A 21 -8.81 6.40 10.31
C TYR A 21 -10.13 7.05 9.91
N ARG A 22 -10.93 6.34 9.12
CA ARG A 22 -12.21 6.86 8.66
C ARG A 22 -13.25 6.80 9.78
N ASP A 23 -13.82 7.95 10.13
CA ASP A 23 -14.91 8.07 11.11
C ASP A 23 -16.08 8.87 10.49
N GLY A 24 -17.13 8.15 10.12
CA GLY A 24 -18.27 8.71 9.38
C GLY A 24 -17.84 9.41 8.08
N LYS A 25 -17.96 10.75 8.07
CA LYS A 25 -17.65 11.59 6.89
C LYS A 25 -16.26 12.23 6.93
N VAL A 26 -15.51 12.07 8.01
CA VAL A 26 -14.19 12.67 8.20
C VAL A 26 -13.12 11.60 8.40
N TRP A 27 -11.87 12.01 8.29
CA TRP A 27 -10.71 11.26 8.76
C TRP A 27 -10.35 11.79 10.13
N THR A 28 -10.47 10.95 11.15
CA THR A 28 -10.03 11.27 12.51
C THR A 28 -8.55 11.01 12.60
N ILE A 29 -7.80 11.94 13.18
CA ILE A 29 -6.35 11.88 13.34
C ILE A 29 -6.05 11.88 14.83
N GLU A 30 -5.25 10.94 15.28
CA GLU A 30 -4.80 10.84 16.67
C GLU A 30 -3.28 10.88 16.74
N ILE A 31 -2.75 11.60 17.74
CA ILE A 31 -1.32 11.59 18.09
C ILE A 31 -1.19 11.00 19.50
N PRO A 32 -1.00 9.68 19.64
CA PRO A 32 -1.08 8.99 20.93
C PRO A 32 -0.05 9.47 21.97
N GLU A 33 1.08 10.02 21.51
CA GLU A 33 2.15 10.55 22.36
C GLU A 33 1.78 11.89 23.01
N LEU A 34 0.75 12.58 22.50
CA LEU A 34 0.30 13.86 23.00
C LEU A 34 -0.92 13.64 23.89
N THR A 35 -0.69 13.60 25.21
CA THR A 35 -1.75 13.39 26.20
C THR A 35 -1.84 14.53 27.22
N SER A 36 -3.02 14.69 27.82
CA SER A 36 -3.25 15.63 28.92
C SER A 36 -4.29 15.05 29.90
N PRO A 37 -4.15 15.30 31.22
CA PRO A 37 -5.12 14.84 32.20
C PRO A 37 -6.46 15.56 32.07
N SER A 38 -7.55 14.80 32.03
CA SER A 38 -8.93 15.29 32.12
C SER A 38 -9.34 15.55 33.58
N PRO A 39 -10.31 16.47 33.84
CA PRO A 39 -10.93 16.62 35.15
C PRO A 39 -11.53 15.32 35.75
N SER A 40 -11.84 14.32 34.92
CA SER A 40 -12.33 13.01 35.37
C SER A 40 -11.22 12.03 35.78
N GLY A 41 -9.95 12.40 35.63
CA GLY A 41 -8.79 11.53 35.88
C GLY A 41 -8.43 10.61 34.70
N ALA A 42 -9.16 10.66 33.59
CA ALA A 42 -8.79 9.98 32.35
C ALA A 42 -7.75 10.79 31.56
N GLU A 43 -6.85 10.13 30.84
CA GLU A 43 -5.99 10.81 29.87
C GLU A 43 -6.76 11.08 28.57
N VAL A 44 -6.60 12.29 28.04
CA VAL A 44 -7.12 12.69 26.73
C VAL A 44 -5.95 12.76 25.76
N ILE A 45 -6.07 12.09 24.63
CA ILE A 45 -5.10 12.15 23.52
C ILE A 45 -5.44 13.32 22.59
N ALA A 46 -4.44 13.85 21.88
CA ALA A 46 -4.66 14.85 20.86
C ALA A 46 -5.44 14.24 19.68
N VAL A 47 -6.59 14.84 19.36
CA VAL A 47 -7.49 14.42 18.26
C VAL A 47 -7.73 15.59 17.33
N GLY A 48 -7.55 15.35 16.03
CA GLY A 48 -7.88 16.27 14.95
C GLY A 48 -8.71 15.59 13.87
N ALA A 49 -9.06 16.32 12.81
CA ALA A 49 -9.80 15.75 11.70
C ALA A 49 -9.46 16.40 10.36
N SER A 50 -9.63 15.64 9.27
CA SER A 50 -9.57 16.16 7.90
C SER A 50 -10.72 15.61 7.06
N ILE A 51 -11.19 16.37 6.07
CA ILE A 51 -12.29 15.94 5.19
C ILE A 51 -11.82 14.98 4.09
N ASN A 52 -10.53 14.98 3.78
CA ASN A 52 -9.92 14.20 2.71
C ASN A 52 -8.51 13.74 3.12
N LEU A 53 -7.94 12.78 2.37
CA LEU A 53 -6.62 12.24 2.66
C LEU A 53 -5.49 13.27 2.46
N ALA A 54 -5.63 14.17 1.48
CA ALA A 54 -4.59 15.14 1.14
C ALA A 54 -4.32 16.15 2.27
N GLY A 55 -5.33 16.46 3.08
CA GLY A 55 -5.20 17.39 4.21
C GLY A 55 -4.84 16.71 5.53
N ILE A 56 -4.53 15.41 5.56
CA ILE A 56 -4.20 14.70 6.82
C ILE A 56 -2.86 15.17 7.38
N ASP A 57 -1.83 15.27 6.55
CA ASP A 57 -0.49 15.63 7.02
C ASP A 57 -0.42 17.07 7.54
N GLU A 58 -1.14 17.99 6.90
CA GLU A 58 -1.31 19.37 7.36
C GLU A 58 -2.07 19.39 8.70
N ALA A 59 -3.27 18.80 8.76
CA ALA A 59 -4.06 18.78 9.99
C ALA A 59 -3.35 18.10 11.17
N ALA A 60 -2.52 17.08 10.92
CA ALA A 60 -1.73 16.41 11.94
C ALA A 60 -0.59 17.30 12.47
N ARG A 61 0.09 18.06 11.59
CA ARG A 61 1.13 19.01 11.98
C ARG A 61 0.54 20.16 12.80
N ASP A 62 -0.56 20.73 12.33
CA ASP A 62 -1.27 21.82 13.00
C ASP A 62 -1.72 21.39 14.39
N LEU A 63 -2.32 20.19 14.50
CA LEU A 63 -2.72 19.60 15.76
C LEU A 63 -1.53 19.48 16.74
N ALA A 64 -0.39 18.98 16.27
CA ALA A 64 0.81 18.83 17.09
C ALA A 64 1.38 20.19 17.53
N ALA A 65 1.46 21.16 16.62
CA ALA A 65 1.97 22.50 16.87
C ALA A 65 1.11 23.23 17.91
N VAL A 66 -0.21 23.21 17.74
CA VAL A 66 -1.18 23.80 18.68
C VAL A 66 -1.11 23.13 20.04
N TRP A 67 -1.03 21.79 20.09
CA TRP A 67 -0.98 21.06 21.35
C TRP A 67 0.30 21.33 22.15
N LEU A 68 1.42 21.50 21.45
CA LEU A 68 2.75 21.72 22.06
C LEU A 68 3.09 23.20 22.28
N ASP A 69 2.25 24.12 21.80
CA ASP A 69 2.50 25.57 21.78
C ASP A 69 3.84 25.91 21.11
N VAL A 70 4.06 25.35 19.91
CA VAL A 70 5.27 25.57 19.10
C VAL A 70 4.90 25.91 17.66
N ASP A 71 5.88 26.45 16.92
CA ASP A 71 5.75 26.63 15.47
C ASP A 71 5.68 25.27 14.75
N GLU A 72 4.92 25.19 13.67
CA GLU A 72 4.80 23.99 12.84
C GLU A 72 6.15 23.46 12.33
N SER A 73 7.13 24.34 12.09
CA SER A 73 8.48 23.94 11.68
C SER A 73 9.27 23.20 12.76
N ALA A 74 8.83 23.28 14.03
CA ALA A 74 9.43 22.57 15.15
C ALA A 74 8.89 21.14 15.31
N VAL A 75 7.94 20.71 14.49
CA VAL A 75 7.33 19.38 14.53
C VAL A 75 7.38 18.68 13.18
N GLN A 76 7.59 17.36 13.22
CA GLN A 76 7.44 16.48 12.07
C GLN A 76 6.54 15.32 12.48
N VAL A 77 5.40 15.16 11.82
CA VAL A 77 4.43 14.11 12.12
C VAL A 77 4.44 13.08 11.00
N ALA A 78 4.66 11.81 11.34
CA ALA A 78 4.52 10.69 10.43
C ALA A 78 3.13 10.06 10.62
N VAL A 79 2.26 10.20 9.62
CA VAL A 79 0.88 9.71 9.72
C VAL A 79 0.73 8.34 9.06
N THR A 80 0.22 7.37 9.81
CA THR A 80 -0.24 6.08 9.27
C THR A 80 -1.74 6.15 8.99
N ILE A 81 -2.15 5.98 7.73
CA ILE A 81 -3.56 5.95 7.36
C ILE A 81 -4.07 4.51 7.45
N GLU A 82 -5.06 4.27 8.30
CA GLU A 82 -5.73 2.99 8.44
C GLU A 82 -6.77 2.79 7.33
N MET A 83 -6.57 1.76 6.52
CA MET A 83 -7.59 1.30 5.58
C MET A 83 -8.70 0.55 6.32
N PRO A 84 -9.97 0.67 5.88
CA PRO A 84 -11.03 -0.19 6.38
C PRO A 84 -10.65 -1.67 6.24
N ALA A 85 -10.81 -2.45 7.32
CA ALA A 85 -10.33 -3.83 7.39
C ALA A 85 -10.84 -4.71 6.24
N GLU A 86 -12.12 -4.55 5.87
CA GLU A 86 -12.73 -5.27 4.74
C GLU A 86 -12.04 -4.94 3.42
N ALA A 87 -11.75 -3.67 3.15
CA ALA A 87 -11.07 -3.26 1.92
C ALA A 87 -9.64 -3.82 1.85
N LEU A 88 -8.91 -3.82 2.98
CA LEU A 88 -7.57 -4.41 3.06
C LEU A 88 -7.61 -5.94 2.84
N GLN A 89 -8.60 -6.63 3.41
CA GLN A 89 -8.79 -8.07 3.22
C GLN A 89 -9.07 -8.40 1.76
N LEU A 90 -10.04 -7.74 1.14
CA LEU A 90 -10.40 -7.94 -0.27
C LEU A 90 -9.22 -7.66 -1.20
N TRP A 91 -8.44 -6.61 -0.92
CA TRP A 91 -7.24 -6.29 -1.70
C TRP A 91 -6.19 -7.40 -1.59
N SER A 92 -5.93 -7.87 -0.37
CA SER A 92 -4.96 -8.95 -0.14
C SER A 92 -5.39 -10.28 -0.77
N GLU A 93 -6.68 -10.60 -0.72
CA GLU A 93 -7.24 -11.79 -1.38
C GLU A 93 -7.15 -11.70 -2.90
N ALA A 94 -7.37 -10.51 -3.46
CA ALA A 94 -7.19 -10.26 -4.89
C ALA A 94 -5.73 -10.50 -5.31
N ASP A 95 -4.75 -10.00 -4.56
CA ASP A 95 -3.33 -10.20 -4.84
C ASP A 95 -2.93 -11.68 -4.86
N GLU A 96 -3.40 -12.47 -3.89
CA GLU A 96 -3.14 -13.92 -3.85
C GLU A 96 -3.86 -14.68 -4.97
N THR A 97 -5.07 -14.26 -5.32
CA THR A 97 -5.82 -14.82 -6.45
C THR A 97 -5.10 -14.55 -7.76
N ASP A 98 -4.62 -13.33 -7.95
CA ASP A 98 -3.87 -12.89 -9.13
C ASP A 98 -2.55 -13.66 -9.28
N LYS A 99 -1.84 -13.87 -8.17
CA LYS A 99 -0.63 -14.70 -8.14
C LYS A 99 -0.95 -16.14 -8.57
N SER A 100 -1.97 -16.74 -7.98
CA SER A 100 -2.41 -18.09 -8.32
C SER A 100 -2.84 -18.21 -9.79
N ALA A 101 -3.53 -17.20 -10.32
CA ALA A 101 -3.94 -17.16 -11.72
C ALA A 101 -2.73 -17.11 -12.67
N ARG A 102 -1.68 -16.35 -12.34
CA ARG A 102 -0.43 -16.31 -13.11
C ARG A 102 0.28 -17.67 -13.13
N ASP A 103 0.35 -18.33 -11.98
CA ASP A 103 0.98 -19.66 -11.86
C ASP A 103 0.21 -20.72 -12.65
N LEU A 104 -1.12 -20.75 -12.53
CA LEU A 104 -1.97 -21.65 -13.30
C LEU A 104 -1.91 -21.38 -14.80
N ALA A 105 -1.84 -20.11 -15.22
CA ALA A 105 -1.67 -19.76 -16.62
C ALA A 105 -0.31 -20.22 -17.17
N ALA A 106 0.76 -20.06 -16.39
CA ALA A 106 2.11 -20.52 -16.75
C ALA A 106 2.15 -22.05 -16.88
N GLU A 107 1.56 -22.78 -15.94
CA GLU A 107 1.47 -24.23 -16.02
C GLU A 107 0.64 -24.68 -17.22
N GLY A 108 -0.52 -24.05 -17.46
CA GLY A 108 -1.32 -24.28 -18.65
C GLY A 108 -0.56 -24.02 -19.95
N ALA A 109 0.37 -23.06 -19.98
CA ALA A 109 1.24 -22.84 -21.14
C ALA A 109 2.26 -23.97 -21.31
N ARG A 110 2.89 -24.44 -20.23
CA ARG A 110 3.83 -25.58 -20.24
C ARG A 110 3.16 -26.87 -20.70
N LEU A 111 1.97 -27.18 -20.19
CA LEU A 111 1.20 -28.35 -20.58
C LEU A 111 0.85 -28.34 -22.06
N ARG A 112 0.41 -27.18 -22.60
CA ARG A 112 0.16 -27.03 -24.04
C ARG A 112 1.42 -27.24 -24.88
N ALA A 113 2.56 -26.71 -24.45
CA ALA A 113 3.83 -26.91 -25.15
C ALA A 113 4.24 -28.39 -25.15
N ARG A 114 4.13 -29.08 -24.01
CA ARG A 114 4.37 -30.52 -23.88
C ARG A 114 3.44 -31.35 -24.77
N ALA A 115 2.16 -30.98 -24.87
CA ALA A 115 1.21 -31.66 -25.74
C ALA A 115 1.61 -31.57 -27.22
N VAL A 116 2.02 -30.38 -27.68
CA VAL A 116 2.54 -30.20 -29.05
C VAL A 116 3.79 -31.05 -29.27
N THR A 117 4.75 -31.02 -28.34
CA THR A 117 5.96 -31.85 -28.41
C THR A 117 5.62 -33.33 -28.50
N ALA A 118 4.68 -33.82 -27.70
CA ALA A 118 4.24 -35.21 -27.70
C ALA A 118 3.63 -35.64 -29.05
N LEU A 119 2.77 -34.80 -29.66
CA LEU A 119 2.21 -35.06 -30.99
C LEU A 119 3.32 -35.16 -32.05
N THR A 120 4.27 -34.22 -32.04
CA THR A 120 5.38 -34.24 -33.01
C THR A 120 6.32 -35.44 -32.83
N ALA A 121 6.55 -35.87 -31.59
CA ALA A 121 7.33 -37.07 -31.29
C ALA A 121 6.63 -38.35 -31.77
N PHE A 122 5.30 -38.34 -31.85
CA PHE A 122 4.49 -39.41 -32.44
C PHE A 122 4.46 -39.37 -33.98
N GLY A 123 5.18 -38.43 -34.62
CA GLY A 123 5.23 -38.27 -36.07
C GLY A 123 4.09 -37.44 -36.66
N ILE A 124 3.25 -36.83 -35.82
CA ILE A 124 2.17 -35.95 -36.30
C ILE A 124 2.79 -34.62 -36.76
N SER A 125 2.41 -34.19 -37.97
CA SER A 125 2.90 -32.92 -38.54
C SER A 125 2.42 -31.72 -37.73
N LYS A 126 3.15 -30.60 -37.79
CA LYS A 126 2.74 -29.36 -37.09
C LYS A 126 1.38 -28.81 -37.57
N SER A 127 1.05 -29.01 -38.86
CA SER A 127 -0.25 -28.63 -39.41
C SER A 127 -1.37 -29.50 -38.87
N ASP A 128 -1.18 -30.81 -38.78
CA ASP A 128 -2.20 -31.73 -38.26
C ASP A 128 -2.37 -31.53 -36.75
N ALA A 129 -1.28 -31.28 -36.02
CA ALA A 129 -1.34 -30.92 -34.60
C ALA A 129 -2.16 -29.63 -34.36
N ALA A 130 -2.07 -28.64 -35.25
CA ALA A 130 -2.88 -27.42 -35.17
C ALA A 130 -4.37 -27.72 -35.30
N VAL A 131 -4.74 -28.60 -36.24
CA VAL A 131 -6.12 -29.06 -36.45
C VAL A 131 -6.62 -29.86 -35.24
N LEU A 132 -5.85 -30.84 -34.77
CA LEU A 132 -6.20 -31.71 -33.63
C LEU A 132 -6.38 -30.93 -32.32
N LEU A 133 -5.55 -29.91 -32.10
CA LEU A 133 -5.60 -29.10 -30.88
C LEU A 133 -6.51 -27.88 -31.01
N HIS A 134 -7.18 -27.69 -32.16
CA HIS A 134 -8.03 -26.53 -32.45
C HIS A 134 -7.33 -25.19 -32.20
N VAL A 135 -6.07 -25.06 -32.63
CA VAL A 135 -5.28 -23.82 -32.53
C VAL A 135 -4.71 -23.44 -33.89
N SER A 136 -4.27 -22.19 -34.03
CA SER A 136 -3.63 -21.76 -35.27
C SER A 136 -2.23 -22.41 -35.47
N PRO A 137 -1.78 -22.63 -36.71
CA PRO A 137 -0.41 -23.10 -36.98
C PRO A 137 0.69 -22.19 -36.40
N GLN A 138 0.42 -20.89 -36.32
CA GLN A 138 1.30 -19.92 -35.67
C GLN A 138 1.44 -20.22 -34.18
N ARG A 139 0.34 -20.57 -33.50
CA ARG A 139 0.37 -20.92 -32.07
C ARG A 139 1.16 -22.20 -31.82
N VAL A 140 1.01 -23.21 -32.67
CA VAL A 140 1.84 -24.44 -32.62
C VAL A 140 3.32 -24.08 -32.78
N SER A 141 3.65 -23.23 -33.75
CA SER A 141 5.04 -22.80 -33.98
C SER A 141 5.64 -22.03 -32.81
N GLN A 142 4.86 -21.21 -32.12
CA GLN A 142 5.29 -20.52 -30.89
C GLN A 142 5.51 -21.50 -29.73
N LEU A 143 4.63 -22.48 -29.57
CA LEU A 143 4.74 -23.45 -28.47
C LEU A 143 5.96 -24.37 -28.63
N VAL A 144 6.30 -24.77 -29.86
CA VAL A 144 7.53 -25.55 -30.14
C VAL A 144 8.80 -24.76 -29.83
N LYS A 145 8.82 -23.45 -30.06
CA LYS A 145 10.00 -22.61 -29.77
C LYS A 145 10.27 -22.43 -28.27
N VAL A 146 9.24 -22.59 -27.43
CA VAL A 146 9.34 -22.44 -25.97
C VAL A 146 9.72 -23.76 -25.29
N SER A 147 9.48 -24.90 -25.95
CA SER A 147 9.81 -26.24 -25.43
C SER A 147 11.08 -26.88 -26.03
N ALA A 148 11.71 -26.24 -27.02
CA ALA A 148 13.00 -26.63 -27.59
C ALA A 148 14.15 -25.93 -26.86
#